data_AF-K2CFN6-F1
#
_entry.id   AF-K2CFN6-F1
#
_cell.length_a   1.000
_cell.length_b   1.000
_cell.length_c   1.000
_cell.angle_alpha   90.00
_cell.angle_beta   90.00
_cell.angle_gamma   90.00
#
_symmetry.space_group_name_H-M   'P 1'
#
loop_
_entity.id
_entity.type
_entity.pdbx_description
1 polymer ?
#
loop_
_entity_poly.entity_id
_entity_poly.type
_entity_poly.pdbx_seq_one_letter_code
_entity_poly.pdbx_strand_id
1 'polypeptide(L)'
;MNTNQQWITTNMRFPANLYMALKMEAISKQMSVTALVHQKLSPKKKHKQKSPLQIIQEFRKLAAGNKKYFTGKSLSDAVIEMRYEQ
;
A
#
# COMPACT_ATOMS: atom_id res chain seq x y z
N MET A 1 18.99 7.99 5.92
CA MET A 1 17.69 8.42 5.34
C MET A 1 18.01 9.35 4.18
N ASN A 2 17.59 9.01 2.96
CA ASN A 2 17.89 9.81 1.77
C ASN A 2 16.90 10.98 1.71
N THR A 3 17.34 12.21 2.02
CA THR A 3 16.51 13.40 2.22
C THR A 3 16.40 14.32 1.00
N ASN A 4 16.73 13.86 -0.21
CA ASN A 4 16.63 14.66 -1.43
C ASN A 4 15.39 14.30 -2.29
N GLN A 5 14.18 14.43 -1.73
CA GLN A 5 12.99 14.60 -2.55
C GLN A 5 12.77 16.10 -2.78
N GLN A 6 13.22 16.62 -3.91
CA GLN A 6 12.90 17.97 -4.36
C GLN A 6 11.43 18.00 -4.77
N TRP A 7 10.57 18.51 -3.88
CA TRP A 7 9.14 18.69 -4.17
C TRP A 7 8.96 19.86 -5.13
N ILE A 8 8.56 19.57 -6.36
CA ILE A 8 8.21 20.58 -7.36
C ILE A 8 6.70 20.80 -7.28
N THR A 9 6.28 22.02 -6.95
CA THR A 9 4.88 22.43 -6.97
C THR A 9 4.56 23.08 -8.32
N THR A 10 3.51 22.60 -8.99
CA THR A 10 3.08 23.13 -10.28
C THR A 10 1.65 23.63 -10.19
N ASN A 11 1.42 24.88 -10.57
CA ASN A 11 0.06 25.42 -10.68
C ASN A 11 -0.56 24.95 -12.01
N MET A 12 -1.59 24.11 -11.93
CA MET A 12 -2.29 23.57 -13.10
C MET A 12 -3.65 24.25 -13.26
N ARG A 13 -3.88 24.87 -14.42
CA ARG A 13 -5.18 25.48 -14.78
C ARG A 13 -5.99 24.50 -15.61
N PHE A 14 -7.21 24.23 -15.16
CA PHE A 14 -8.15 23.34 -15.86
C PHE A 14 -9.38 24.13 -16.33
N PRO A 15 -9.95 23.78 -17.50
CA PRO A 15 -11.29 24.19 -17.88
C PRO A 15 -12.33 23.82 -16.80
N ALA A 16 -13.34 24.66 -16.61
CA ALA A 16 -14.29 24.54 -15.49
C ALA A 16 -15.03 23.19 -15.46
N ASN A 17 -15.44 22.68 -16.62
CA ASN A 17 -16.09 21.38 -16.76
C ASN A 17 -15.19 20.22 -16.30
N LEU A 18 -13.92 20.22 -16.70
CA LEU A 18 -12.96 19.18 -16.33
C LEU A 18 -12.59 19.25 -14.85
N TYR A 19 -12.47 20.46 -14.30
CA TYR A 19 -12.22 20.64 -12.87
C TYR A 19 -13.40 20.14 -12.01
N MET A 20 -14.64 20.36 -12.46
CA MET A 20 -15.82 19.82 -11.79
C MET A 20 -15.83 18.29 -11.80
N ALA A 21 -15.55 17.67 -12.95
CA ALA A 21 -15.45 16.21 -13.05
C ALA A 21 -14.39 15.64 -12.10
N LEU A 22 -13.22 16.28 -12.00
CA LEU A 22 -12.17 15.90 -11.06
C LEU A 22 -12.60 16.01 -9.59
N LYS A 23 -13.37 17.05 -9.23
CA LYS A 23 -13.91 17.18 -7.87
C LYS A 23 -14.87 16.06 -7.54
N MET A 24 -15.80 15.73 -8.44
CA MET A 24 -16.76 14.66 -8.21
C MET A 24 -16.06 13.30 -8.05
N GLU A 25 -15.05 13.03 -8.87
CA GLU A 25 -14.24 11.80 -8.75
C GLU A 25 -13.45 11.75 -7.43
N ALA A 26 -12.88 12.88 -7.01
CA ALA A 26 -12.13 12.98 -5.76
C ALA A 26 -13.03 12.72 -4.54
N ILE A 27 -14.27 13.25 -4.54
CA ILE A 27 -15.28 13.01 -3.51
C ILE A 27 -15.64 11.52 -3.46
N SER A 28 -15.93 10.91 -4.62
CA SER A 28 -16.27 9.48 -4.71
C SER A 28 -15.16 8.58 -4.15
N LYS A 29 -13.89 8.97 -4.34
CA LYS A 29 -12.72 8.23 -3.85
C LYS A 29 -12.25 8.69 -2.46
N GLN A 30 -12.99 9.57 -1.79
CA GLN A 30 -12.67 10.13 -0.46
C GLN A 30 -11.23 10.66 -0.35
N MET A 31 -10.76 11.37 -1.37
CA MET A 31 -9.41 11.94 -1.41
C MET A 31 -9.40 13.36 -1.96
N SER A 32 -8.29 14.08 -1.78
CA SER A 32 -8.15 15.43 -2.34
C SER A 32 -7.94 15.39 -3.86
N VAL A 33 -8.33 16.47 -4.55
CA VAL A 33 -8.09 16.62 -6.00
C VAL A 33 -6.60 16.50 -6.32
N THR A 34 -5.73 17.05 -5.47
CA THR A 34 -4.28 16.95 -5.61
C THR A 34 -3.81 15.51 -5.51
N ALA A 35 -4.28 14.75 -4.52
CA ALA A 35 -3.95 13.33 -4.37
C ALA A 35 -4.41 12.50 -5.58
N LEU A 36 -5.62 12.77 -6.08
CA LEU A 36 -6.15 12.13 -7.28
C LEU A 36 -5.28 12.42 -8.51
N VAL A 37 -4.85 13.68 -8.70
CA VAL A 37 -3.98 14.07 -9.81
C VAL A 37 -2.62 13.38 -9.71
N HIS A 38 -2.02 13.34 -8.52
CA HIS A 38 -0.77 12.59 -8.32
C HIS A 38 -0.96 11.09 -8.57
N GLN A 39 -2.07 10.50 -8.18
CA GLN A 39 -2.36 9.09 -8.45
C GLN A 39 -2.46 8.81 -9.95
N LYS A 40 -3.08 9.73 -10.71
CA LYS A 40 -3.21 9.61 -12.18
C LYS A 40 -1.88 9.83 -12.92
N LEU A 41 -1.06 10.77 -12.45
CA LEU A 41 0.24 11.09 -13.06
C LEU A 41 1.36 10.13 -12.63
N SER A 42 1.21 9.49 -11.47
CA SER A 42 2.20 8.53 -10.98
C SER A 42 2.29 7.35 -11.95
N PRO A 43 3.50 6.92 -12.35
CA PRO A 43 3.63 5.72 -13.14
C PRO A 43 3.04 4.55 -12.35
N LYS A 44 2.11 3.82 -12.96
CA LYS A 44 1.56 2.60 -12.35
C LYS A 44 2.74 1.72 -11.97
N LYS A 45 2.89 1.42 -10.67
CA LYS A 45 3.93 0.50 -10.21
C LYS A 45 3.72 -0.81 -10.94
N LYS A 46 4.64 -1.15 -11.84
CA LYS A 46 4.65 -2.46 -12.49
C LYS A 46 4.90 -3.47 -11.38
N HIS A 47 3.88 -4.25 -11.03
CA HIS A 47 4.07 -5.41 -10.16
C HIS A 47 5.01 -6.36 -10.90
N LYS A 48 6.25 -6.49 -10.43
CA LYS A 48 7.13 -7.55 -10.92
C LYS A 48 6.46 -8.86 -10.51
N GLN A 49 6.10 -9.69 -11.49
CA GLN A 49 5.67 -11.05 -11.19
C GLN A 49 6.82 -11.73 -10.47
N LYS A 50 6.62 -12.06 -9.19
CA LYS A 50 7.60 -12.84 -8.43
C LYS A 50 7.51 -14.28 -8.93
N SER A 51 8.67 -14.89 -9.15
CA SER A 51 8.69 -16.33 -9.39
C SER A 51 8.18 -17.07 -8.15
N PRO A 52 7.58 -18.27 -8.30
CA PRO A 52 7.18 -19.11 -7.17
C PRO A 52 8.33 -19.35 -6.17
N LEU A 53 9.56 -19.47 -6.67
CA LEU A 53 10.77 -19.64 -5.84
C LEU A 53 11.05 -18.44 -4.93
N GLN A 54 10.87 -17.22 -5.44
CA GLN A 54 11.04 -16.00 -4.63
C GLN A 54 10.00 -15.91 -3.52
N ILE A 55 8.77 -16.33 -3.81
CA ILE A 55 7.68 -16.38 -2.82
C ILE A 55 8.01 -17.39 -1.71
N ILE A 56 8.46 -18.59 -2.07
CA ILE A 56 8.88 -19.62 -1.09
C ILE A 56 10.04 -19.13 -0.22
N GLN A 57 11.01 -18.41 -0.79
CA GLN A 57 12.11 -17.82 -0.03
C GLN A 57 11.64 -16.76 0.97
N GLU A 58 10.67 -15.92 0.58
CA GLU A 58 10.07 -14.94 1.50
C GLU A 58 9.33 -15.63 2.65
N PHE A 59 8.56 -16.68 2.36
CA PHE A 59 7.92 -17.48 3.40
C PHE A 59 8.92 -18.11 4.37
N ARG A 60 10.05 -18.62 3.88
CA ARG A 60 11.11 -19.16 4.75
C ARG A 60 11.73 -18.09 5.64
N LYS A 61 11.95 -16.87 5.12
CA LYS A 61 12.45 -15.74 5.92
C LYS A 61 11.46 -15.33 7.00
N LEU A 62 10.18 -15.24 6.66
CA LEU A 62 9.11 -14.95 7.61
C LEU A 62 9.02 -16.03 8.68
N ALA A 63 9.03 -17.31 8.29
CA ALA A 63 9.02 -18.43 9.23
C ALA A 63 10.24 -18.42 10.17
N ALA A 64 11.44 -18.11 9.65
CA ALA A 64 12.65 -17.98 10.47
C ALA A 64 12.59 -16.79 11.44
N GLY A 65 12.01 -15.66 11.01
CA GLY A 65 11.75 -14.51 11.87
C GLY A 65 10.73 -14.85 12.97
N ASN A 66 9.61 -15.46 12.58
CA ASN A 66 8.52 -15.85 13.48
C ASN A 66 9.00 -16.89 14.50
N LYS A 67 9.88 -17.82 14.13
CA LYS A 67 10.45 -18.79 15.06
C LYS A 67 11.01 -18.11 16.31
N LYS A 68 11.64 -16.94 16.20
CA LYS A 68 12.17 -16.19 17.35
C LYS A 68 11.09 -15.75 18.34
N TYR A 69 9.88 -15.47 17.87
CA TYR A 69 8.77 -14.96 18.68
C TYR A 69 7.82 -16.06 19.18
N PHE A 70 7.77 -17.19 18.47
CA PHE A 70 6.85 -18.29 18.75
C PHE A 70 7.56 -19.57 19.24
N THR A 71 8.82 -19.50 19.67
CA THR A 71 9.50 -20.66 20.26
C THR A 71 8.78 -21.08 21.54
N GLY A 72 8.23 -22.30 21.56
CA GLY A 72 7.50 -22.84 22.71
C GLY A 72 6.02 -22.44 22.80
N LYS A 73 5.47 -21.75 21.78
CA LYS A 73 4.04 -21.41 21.71
C LYS A 73 3.39 -22.07 20.49
N SER A 74 2.24 -22.69 20.69
CA SER A 74 1.40 -23.17 19.59
C SER A 74 0.74 -21.98 18.90
N LEU A 75 1.06 -21.80 17.61
CA LEU A 75 0.45 -20.75 16.79
C LEU A 75 -1.05 -21.02 16.57
N SER A 76 -1.44 -22.30 16.54
CA SER A 76 -2.83 -22.72 16.42
C SER A 76 -3.65 -22.28 17.63
N ASP A 77 -3.12 -22.45 18.84
CA ASP A 77 -3.84 -22.13 20.08
C ASP A 77 -4.04 -20.63 20.20
N ALA A 78 -3.03 -19.83 19.82
CA ALA A 78 -3.15 -18.36 19.79
C ALA A 78 -4.19 -17.86 18.79
N VAL A 79 -4.33 -18.52 17.63
CA VAL A 79 -5.36 -18.18 16.63
C VAL A 79 -6.75 -18.57 17.12
N ILE A 80 -6.86 -19.65 17.88
CA ILE A 80 -8.11 -20.09 18.49
C ILE A 80 -8.57 -19.08 19.56
N GLU A 81 -7.67 -18.63 20.45
CA GLU A 81 -8.00 -17.61 21.46
C GLU A 81 -8.47 -16.29 20.81
N MET A 82 -7.76 -15.79 19.79
CA MET A 82 -8.16 -14.57 19.08
C MET A 82 -9.54 -14.67 18.42
N ARG A 83 -9.99 -15.88 18.05
CA ARG A 83 -11.33 -16.10 17.50
C ARG A 83 -12.42 -16.01 18.57
N TYR A 84 -12.14 -16.52 19.78
CA TYR A 84 -13.12 -16.51 20.88
C TYR A 84 -13.21 -15.15 21.60
N GLU A 85 -12.22 -14.27 21.40
CA GLU A 85 -12.25 -12.88 21.89
C GLU A 85 -13.00 -11.89 20.97
N GLN A 86 -13.49 -12.33 19.80
CA GLN A 86 -14.33 -11.54 18.89
C GLN A 86 -15.82 -11.70 19.20
#